data_AF-A0AAN5CMA0-F1
#
_entry.id   AF-A0AAN5CMA0-F1
#
_cell.length_a   1.000
_cell.length_b   1.000
_cell.length_c   1.000
_cell.angle_alpha   90.00
_cell.angle_beta   90.00
_cell.angle_gamma   90.00
#
_symmetry.space_group_name_H-M   'P 1'
#
loop_
_entity.id
_entity.type
_entity.pdbx_description
1 polymer ?
#
loop_
_entity_poly.entity_id
_entity_poly.type
_entity_poly.pdbx_seq_one_letter_code
_entity_poly.pdbx_strand_id
1 'polypeptide(L)'
;TRTRYLVSQTVLHLHFVAPWYLVISSIQKEVFITYMLILISVLAVDRWIATKYWRWYDNNNNATIGFFLLQEFVVHAIAYAEGSLLIFVKIFFICKGYVAIYRHNLHEHERMKIKYSTSSYSVSKTYQIKENIALLQLFNRVALPLVISAFIAASFYVVYRFLPQGFGFDNLRYICAAMFNLGVAISCVVVALAIPINERKIIQYLLVKSIEKVSPSSQFNEHTSVTNAYFSMLKKEWQ
;
A
#
# COMPACT_ATOMS: atom_id res chain seq x y z
N THR A 1 -18.72 -3.91 -48.21
CA THR A 1 -17.80 -5.00 -48.63
C THR A 1 -16.38 -4.88 -48.08
N ARG A 2 -15.91 -3.70 -47.64
CA ARG A 2 -14.56 -3.49 -47.06
C ARG A 2 -14.38 -3.95 -45.60
N THR A 3 -15.46 -4.13 -44.85
CA THR A 3 -15.46 -4.54 -43.43
C THR A 3 -15.28 -6.05 -43.20
N ARG A 4 -15.55 -6.91 -44.19
CA ARG A 4 -15.35 -8.36 -44.06
C ARG A 4 -13.88 -8.78 -44.27
N TYR A 5 -13.08 -7.98 -44.97
CA TYR A 5 -11.66 -8.28 -45.19
C TYR A 5 -10.79 -7.99 -43.96
N LEU A 6 -11.16 -7.02 -43.11
CA LEU A 6 -10.42 -6.73 -41.88
C LEU A 6 -10.58 -7.81 -40.80
N VAL A 7 -11.74 -8.47 -40.75
CA VAL A 7 -11.98 -9.59 -39.82
C VAL A 7 -11.24 -10.86 -40.27
N SER A 8 -11.10 -11.08 -41.58
CA SER A 8 -10.38 -12.26 -42.09
C SER A 8 -8.86 -12.15 -41.97
N GLN A 9 -8.29 -10.94 -42.04
CA GLN A 9 -6.84 -10.74 -41.83
C GLN A 9 -6.43 -10.76 -40.35
N THR A 10 -7.34 -10.44 -39.42
CA THR A 10 -7.09 -10.64 -37.99
C THR A 10 -7.11 -12.12 -37.62
N VAL A 11 -7.94 -12.94 -38.28
CA VAL A 11 -8.02 -14.39 -38.04
C VAL A 11 -6.88 -15.17 -38.69
N LEU A 12 -6.32 -14.74 -39.83
CA LEU A 12 -5.22 -15.47 -40.47
C LEU A 12 -3.84 -15.22 -39.83
N HIS A 13 -3.67 -14.14 -39.06
CA HIS A 13 -2.47 -13.91 -38.23
C HIS A 13 -2.60 -14.44 -36.79
N LEU A 14 -3.76 -15.01 -36.42
CA LEU A 14 -4.03 -15.60 -35.10
C LEU A 14 -3.35 -16.96 -34.87
N HIS A 15 -2.58 -17.48 -35.84
CA HIS A 15 -1.66 -18.61 -35.62
C HIS A 15 -0.29 -18.19 -35.04
N PHE A 16 -0.08 -16.93 -34.69
CA PHE A 16 0.81 -16.63 -33.57
C PHE A 16 -0.01 -16.89 -32.31
N VAL A 17 -0.02 -18.14 -31.85
CA VAL A 17 -0.43 -18.47 -30.48
C VAL A 17 0.52 -17.68 -29.59
N ALA A 18 0.12 -16.45 -29.25
CA ALA A 18 0.77 -15.70 -28.19
C ALA A 18 0.80 -16.68 -27.02
N PRO A 19 1.99 -17.10 -26.57
CA PRO A 19 2.06 -18.14 -25.59
C PRO A 19 1.21 -17.74 -24.40
N TRP A 20 0.27 -18.59 -23.98
CA TRP A 20 -0.69 -18.27 -22.92
C TRP A 20 -0.01 -17.73 -21.66
N TYR A 21 1.25 -18.11 -21.41
CA TYR A 21 2.07 -17.59 -20.33
C TYR A 21 2.37 -16.09 -20.44
N LEU A 22 2.49 -15.51 -21.64
CA LEU A 22 2.67 -14.06 -21.82
C LEU A 22 1.41 -13.29 -21.44
N VAL A 23 0.24 -13.83 -21.77
CA VAL A 23 -1.05 -13.24 -21.38
C VAL A 23 -1.21 -13.28 -19.87
N ILE A 24 -0.95 -14.43 -19.24
CA ILE A 24 -1.00 -14.57 -17.77
C ILE A 24 0.02 -13.65 -17.11
N SER A 25 1.25 -13.57 -17.60
CA SER A 25 2.28 -12.67 -17.08
C SER A 25 1.85 -11.20 -17.15
N SER A 26 1.23 -10.80 -18.26
CA SER A 26 0.68 -9.45 -18.40
C SER A 26 -0.43 -9.17 -17.40
N ILE A 27 -1.38 -10.10 -17.22
CA ILE A 27 -2.47 -9.95 -16.25
C ILE A 27 -1.90 -9.86 -14.83
N GLN A 28 -1.00 -10.78 -14.46
CA GLN A 28 -0.41 -10.81 -13.12
C GLN A 28 0.35 -9.53 -12.80
N LYS A 29 1.03 -8.94 -13.79
CA LYS A 29 1.70 -7.64 -13.65
C LYS A 29 0.70 -6.53 -13.35
N GLU A 30 -0.40 -6.41 -14.11
CA GLU A 30 -1.43 -5.39 -13.89
C GLU A 30 -2.12 -5.57 -12.53
N VAL A 31 -2.41 -6.82 -12.14
CA VAL A 31 -2.95 -7.15 -10.81
C VAL A 31 -2.00 -6.74 -9.71
N PHE A 32 -0.71 -7.02 -9.84
CA PHE A 32 0.31 -6.64 -8.85
C PHE A 32 0.39 -5.12 -8.68
N ILE A 33 0.45 -4.35 -9.77
CA ILE A 33 0.48 -2.88 -9.70
C ILE A 33 -0.77 -2.35 -9.00
N THR A 34 -1.94 -2.86 -9.41
CA THR A 34 -3.21 -2.41 -8.87
C THR A 34 -3.35 -2.76 -7.40
N TYR A 35 -2.93 -3.96 -7.01
CA TYR A 35 -2.85 -4.41 -5.62
C TYR A 35 -1.99 -3.45 -4.79
N MET A 36 -0.79 -3.11 -5.25
CA MET A 36 0.10 -2.19 -4.53
C MET A 36 -0.49 -0.79 -4.35
N LEU A 37 -1.21 -0.29 -5.36
CA LEU A 37 -1.90 1.01 -5.27
C LEU A 37 -3.08 0.97 -4.27
N ILE A 38 -3.88 -0.09 -4.28
CA ILE A 38 -5.04 -0.25 -3.40
C ILE A 38 -4.60 -0.49 -1.95
N LEU A 39 -3.51 -1.22 -1.75
CA LEU A 39 -2.98 -1.61 -0.43
C LEU A 39 -2.85 -0.39 0.51
N ILE A 40 -2.31 0.73 0.01
CA ILE A 40 -2.15 1.96 0.81
C ILE A 40 -3.50 2.51 1.30
N SER A 41 -4.52 2.47 0.45
CA SER A 41 -5.85 2.97 0.82
C SER A 41 -6.58 2.03 1.74
N VAL A 42 -6.41 0.72 1.55
CA VAL A 42 -6.97 -0.28 2.45
C VAL A 42 -6.32 -0.19 3.83
N LEU A 43 -5.00 0.00 3.91
CA LEU A 43 -4.32 0.27 5.17
C LEU A 43 -4.85 1.56 5.83
N ALA A 44 -5.12 2.62 5.06
CA ALA A 44 -5.74 3.82 5.62
C ALA A 44 -7.15 3.54 6.18
N VAL A 45 -7.97 2.77 5.47
CA VAL A 45 -9.31 2.36 5.94
C VAL A 45 -9.21 1.51 7.21
N ASP A 46 -8.30 0.56 7.26
CA ASP A 46 -8.01 -0.24 8.44
C ASP A 46 -7.63 0.65 9.64
N ARG A 47 -6.72 1.62 9.44
CA ARG A 47 -6.36 2.58 10.49
C ARG A 47 -7.55 3.44 10.92
N TRP A 48 -8.43 3.83 10.01
CA TRP A 48 -9.65 4.55 10.34
C TRP A 48 -10.62 3.71 11.18
N ILE A 49 -10.79 2.44 10.82
CA ILE A 49 -11.61 1.48 11.58
C ILE A 49 -11.00 1.26 12.96
N ALA A 50 -9.69 1.11 13.08
CA ALA A 50 -9.00 0.99 14.36
C ALA A 50 -9.23 2.22 15.25
N THR A 51 -9.17 3.44 14.68
CA THR A 51 -9.49 4.69 15.41
C THR A 51 -10.94 4.72 15.91
N LYS A 52 -11.90 4.24 15.11
CA LYS A 52 -13.34 4.31 15.42
C LYS A 52 -13.81 3.19 16.36
N TYR A 53 -13.34 1.96 16.11
CA TYR A 53 -13.72 0.73 16.81
C TYR A 53 -12.58 0.22 17.69
N TRP A 54 -11.85 1.13 18.33
CA TRP A 54 -10.66 0.80 19.09
C TRP A 54 -10.87 -0.26 20.18
N ARG A 55 -12.02 -0.25 20.86
CA ARG A 55 -12.35 -1.25 21.91
C ARG A 55 -12.35 -2.66 21.35
N TRP A 56 -12.82 -2.83 20.12
CA TRP A 56 -12.85 -4.12 19.45
C TRP A 56 -11.44 -4.58 19.08
N TYR A 57 -10.58 -3.66 18.63
CA TYR A 57 -9.15 -3.93 18.40
C TYR A 57 -8.42 -4.33 19.67
N ASP A 58 -8.63 -3.59 20.76
CA ASP A 58 -7.90 -3.76 22.04
C ASP A 58 -8.25 -5.08 22.73
N ASN A 59 -9.50 -5.54 22.57
CA ASN A 59 -9.95 -6.81 23.14
C ASN A 59 -9.38 -8.06 22.44
N ASN A 60 -8.55 -7.90 21.39
CA ASN A 60 -7.91 -8.99 20.64
C ASN A 60 -8.86 -10.14 20.30
N ASN A 61 -10.06 -9.81 19.82
CA ASN A 61 -11.09 -10.79 19.52
C ASN A 61 -10.71 -11.60 18.26
N ASN A 62 -11.05 -12.89 18.19
CA ASN A 62 -10.86 -13.74 17.00
C ASN A 62 -11.51 -13.13 15.74
N ALA A 63 -12.54 -12.30 15.92
CA ALA A 63 -13.16 -11.53 14.85
C ALA A 63 -12.16 -10.62 14.09
N THR A 64 -11.10 -10.14 14.75
CA THR A 64 -10.08 -9.27 14.14
C THR A 64 -9.29 -10.00 13.06
N ILE A 65 -8.99 -11.30 13.26
CA ILE A 65 -8.34 -12.14 12.25
C ILE A 65 -9.26 -12.30 11.03
N GLY A 66 -10.54 -12.60 11.26
CA GLY A 66 -11.52 -12.75 10.19
C GLY A 66 -11.70 -11.46 9.39
N PHE A 67 -11.65 -10.30 10.04
CA PHE A 67 -11.67 -8.99 9.38
C PHE A 67 -10.46 -8.79 8.46
N PHE A 68 -9.25 -9.11 8.91
CA PHE A 68 -8.05 -8.99 8.07
C PHE A 68 -8.08 -9.94 6.87
N LEU A 69 -8.54 -11.18 7.05
CA LEU A 69 -8.70 -12.13 5.94
C LEU A 69 -9.74 -11.65 4.93
N LEU A 70 -10.88 -11.13 5.39
CA LEU A 70 -11.91 -10.56 4.53
C LEU A 70 -11.39 -9.33 3.78
N GLN A 71 -10.68 -8.45 4.48
CA GLN A 71 -10.07 -7.27 3.89
C GLN A 71 -9.10 -7.66 2.77
N GLU A 72 -8.20 -8.59 3.05
CA GLU A 72 -7.20 -9.09 2.09
C GLU A 72 -7.86 -9.74 0.86
N PHE A 73 -8.91 -10.53 1.07
CA PHE A 73 -9.70 -11.12 0.01
C PHE A 73 -10.37 -10.05 -0.87
N VAL A 74 -10.96 -9.01 -0.25
CA VAL A 74 -11.58 -7.89 -0.98
C VAL A 74 -10.54 -7.11 -1.79
N VAL A 75 -9.35 -6.85 -1.23
CA VAL A 75 -8.26 -6.19 -1.97
C VAL A 75 -7.90 -6.99 -3.22
N HIS A 76 -7.69 -8.29 -3.06
CA HIS A 76 -7.36 -9.18 -4.17
C HIS A 76 -8.46 -9.21 -5.23
N ALA A 77 -9.72 -9.35 -4.82
CA ALA A 77 -10.86 -9.37 -5.73
C ALA A 77 -10.95 -8.07 -6.56
N ILE A 78 -10.77 -6.91 -5.92
CA ILE A 78 -10.75 -5.62 -6.62
C ILE A 78 -9.55 -5.53 -7.55
N ALA A 79 -8.35 -5.93 -7.11
CA ALA A 79 -7.14 -5.89 -7.93
C ALA A 79 -7.26 -6.77 -9.19
N TYR A 80 -7.86 -7.97 -9.08
CA TYR A 80 -8.15 -8.83 -10.22
C TYR A 80 -9.20 -8.24 -11.16
N ALA A 81 -10.28 -7.68 -10.62
CA ALA A 81 -11.32 -7.05 -11.41
C ALA A 81 -10.77 -5.83 -12.20
N GLU A 82 -10.02 -4.95 -11.54
CA GLU A 82 -9.41 -3.78 -12.17
C GLU A 82 -8.31 -4.16 -13.17
N GLY A 83 -7.42 -5.09 -12.81
CA GLY A 83 -6.36 -5.58 -13.68
C GLY A 83 -6.90 -6.20 -14.97
N SER A 84 -8.10 -6.80 -14.90
CA SER A 84 -8.79 -7.37 -16.08
C SER A 84 -9.48 -6.30 -16.93
N LEU A 85 -9.95 -5.21 -16.32
CA LEU A 85 -10.71 -4.16 -17.01
C LEU A 85 -9.82 -3.01 -17.55
N LEU A 86 -8.57 -2.89 -17.11
CA LEU A 86 -7.63 -1.82 -17.48
C LEU A 86 -8.18 -0.39 -17.26
N ILE A 87 -9.09 -0.21 -16.28
CA ILE A 87 -9.76 1.08 -16.03
C ILE A 87 -8.93 1.94 -15.07
N PHE A 88 -8.11 2.84 -15.63
CA PHE A 88 -7.32 3.81 -14.85
C PHE A 88 -8.16 4.85 -14.06
N VAL A 89 -9.47 4.91 -14.27
CA VAL A 89 -10.36 5.97 -13.73
C VAL A 89 -10.46 5.93 -12.20
N LYS A 90 -10.20 4.78 -11.55
CA LYS A 90 -10.44 4.61 -10.10
C LYS A 90 -9.33 5.11 -9.17
N ILE A 91 -8.12 5.38 -9.70
CA ILE A 91 -6.98 5.86 -8.90
C ILE A 91 -7.31 7.19 -8.21
N PHE A 92 -8.05 8.09 -8.88
CA PHE A 92 -8.44 9.38 -8.29
C PHE A 92 -9.35 9.22 -7.07
N PHE A 93 -10.27 8.24 -7.07
CA PHE A 93 -11.16 7.99 -5.93
C PHE A 93 -10.39 7.42 -4.74
N ILE A 94 -9.46 6.51 -5.00
CA ILE A 94 -8.55 5.90 -4.03
C ILE A 94 -7.75 7.01 -3.32
N CYS A 95 -7.10 7.89 -4.08
CA CYS A 95 -6.32 9.01 -3.52
C CYS A 95 -7.18 9.98 -2.68
N LYS A 96 -8.40 10.30 -3.15
CA LYS A 96 -9.32 11.16 -2.39
C LYS A 96 -9.74 10.54 -1.06
N GLY A 97 -10.04 9.25 -1.06
CA GLY A 97 -10.38 8.50 0.16
C GLY A 97 -9.23 8.50 1.17
N TYR A 98 -8.01 8.24 0.70
CA TYR A 98 -6.80 8.30 1.52
C TYR A 98 -6.61 9.68 2.17
N VAL A 99 -6.69 10.76 1.38
CA VAL A 99 -6.55 12.14 1.89
C VAL A 99 -7.63 12.48 2.90
N ALA A 100 -8.87 12.05 2.67
CA ALA A 100 -9.98 12.27 3.60
C ALA A 100 -9.73 11.58 4.95
N ILE A 101 -9.28 10.32 4.93
CA ILE A 101 -8.93 9.56 6.14
C ILE A 101 -7.76 10.20 6.87
N TYR A 102 -6.72 10.64 6.16
CA TYR A 102 -5.58 11.31 6.75
C TYR A 102 -5.99 12.61 7.47
N ARG A 103 -6.79 13.45 6.81
CA ARG A 103 -7.34 14.68 7.40
C ARG A 103 -8.24 14.39 8.60
N HIS A 104 -9.04 13.33 8.54
CA HIS A 104 -9.88 12.93 9.67
C HIS A 104 -9.05 12.53 10.89
N ASN A 105 -8.01 11.71 10.72
CA ASN A 105 -7.12 11.32 11.83
C ASN A 105 -6.38 12.52 12.42
N LEU A 106 -5.91 13.46 11.59
CA LEU A 106 -5.31 14.72 12.07
C LEU A 106 -6.30 15.54 12.90
N HIS A 107 -7.53 15.71 12.41
CA HIS A 107 -8.54 16.47 13.11
C HIS A 107 -8.93 15.85 14.46
N GLU A 108 -9.09 14.54 14.52
CA GLU A 108 -9.37 13.83 15.79
C GLU A 108 -8.20 13.98 16.77
N HIS A 109 -6.95 13.96 16.29
CA HIS A 109 -5.78 14.21 17.12
C HIS A 109 -5.75 15.64 17.69
N GLU A 110 -6.07 16.66 16.89
CA GLU A 110 -6.19 18.04 17.36
C GLU A 110 -7.31 18.22 18.39
N ARG A 111 -8.47 17.57 18.17
CA ARG A 111 -9.59 17.59 19.11
C ARG A 111 -9.24 17.02 20.47
N MET A 112 -8.44 15.97 20.51
CA MET A 112 -7.99 15.36 21.78
C MET A 112 -7.01 16.25 22.54
N LYS A 113 -6.18 17.05 21.86
CA LYS A 113 -5.30 18.02 22.53
C LYS A 113 -6.09 19.07 23.33
N ILE A 114 -7.24 19.49 22.83
CA ILE A 114 -8.08 20.53 23.46
C ILE A 114 -8.85 20.00 24.68
N LYS A 115 -9.28 18.73 24.66
CA LYS A 115 -10.15 18.13 25.69
C LYS A 115 -9.40 17.36 26.78
N TYR A 116 -8.23 17.83 27.21
CA TYR A 116 -7.36 17.18 28.21
C TYR A 116 -7.93 17.21 29.66
N SER A 117 -9.21 16.87 29.83
CA SER A 117 -9.82 16.57 31.11
C SER A 117 -9.51 15.11 31.47
N THR A 118 -8.69 14.98 32.50
CA THR A 118 -8.04 13.87 33.22
C THR A 118 -8.81 12.54 33.41
N SER A 119 -9.39 11.93 32.37
CA SER A 119 -9.81 10.52 32.45
C SER A 119 -8.73 9.60 31.87
N SER A 120 -8.28 8.62 32.67
CA SER A 120 -7.27 7.61 32.30
C SER A 120 -7.62 6.83 31.02
N TYR A 121 -8.93 6.76 30.70
CA TYR A 121 -9.48 6.20 29.47
C TYR A 121 -8.99 6.89 28.18
N SER A 122 -8.48 8.12 28.27
CA SER A 122 -7.96 8.88 27.12
C SER A 122 -6.56 8.44 26.65
N VAL A 123 -5.80 7.73 27.49
CA VAL A 123 -4.37 7.49 27.24
C VAL A 123 -4.17 6.48 26.11
N SER A 124 -4.81 5.30 26.18
CA SER A 124 -4.69 4.25 25.14
C SER A 124 -5.15 4.75 23.76
N LYS A 125 -6.31 5.41 23.70
CA LYS A 125 -6.84 5.99 22.46
C LYS A 125 -5.90 7.03 21.84
N THR A 126 -5.28 7.87 22.68
CA THR A 126 -4.31 8.87 22.20
C THR A 126 -3.07 8.20 21.60
N TYR A 127 -2.57 7.12 22.21
CA TYR A 127 -1.45 6.35 21.65
C TYR A 127 -1.79 5.72 20.30
N GLN A 128 -2.93 5.06 20.19
CA GLN A 128 -3.36 4.44 18.93
C GLN A 128 -3.49 5.48 17.81
N ILE A 129 -4.04 6.66 18.09
CA ILE A 129 -4.16 7.71 17.06
C ILE A 129 -2.80 8.28 16.68
N LYS A 130 -1.87 8.45 17.62
CA LYS A 130 -0.49 8.86 17.32
C LYS A 130 0.23 7.81 16.45
N GLU A 131 0.08 6.52 16.78
CA GLU A 131 0.61 5.41 15.99
C GLU A 131 0.02 5.40 14.58
N ASN A 132 -1.30 5.55 14.44
CA ASN A 132 -1.98 5.62 13.14
C ASN A 132 -1.48 6.80 12.30
N ILE A 133 -1.27 7.97 12.90
CA ILE A 133 -0.70 9.14 12.20
C ILE A 133 0.74 8.86 11.76
N ALA A 134 1.56 8.28 12.63
CA ALA A 134 2.95 7.93 12.30
C ALA A 134 3.01 6.94 11.13
N LEU A 135 2.16 5.89 11.14
CA LEU A 135 2.03 4.93 10.06
C LEU A 135 1.57 5.59 8.74
N LEU A 136 0.59 6.50 8.79
CA LEU A 136 0.16 7.23 7.60
C LEU A 136 1.25 8.15 7.05
N GLN A 137 2.04 8.80 7.91
CA GLN A 137 3.20 9.60 7.50
C GLN A 137 4.28 8.73 6.85
N LEU A 138 4.54 7.55 7.42
CA LEU A 138 5.41 6.56 6.80
C LEU A 138 4.91 6.19 5.41
N PHE A 139 3.63 5.83 5.27
CA PHE A 139 3.08 5.46 3.97
C PHE A 139 3.19 6.60 2.97
N ASN A 140 3.03 7.86 3.36
CA ASN A 140 3.28 9.00 2.48
C ASN A 140 4.75 9.07 2.01
N ARG A 141 5.72 8.79 2.89
CA ARG A 141 7.15 8.76 2.52
C ARG A 141 7.49 7.62 1.57
N VAL A 142 6.83 6.47 1.71
CA VAL A 142 6.98 5.32 0.80
C VAL A 142 6.21 5.51 -0.51
N ALA A 143 5.05 6.17 -0.46
CA ALA A 143 4.21 6.44 -1.63
C ALA A 143 4.86 7.44 -2.58
N LEU A 144 5.56 8.46 -2.06
CA LEU A 144 6.21 9.48 -2.89
C LEU A 144 7.17 8.89 -3.95
N PRO A 145 8.19 8.08 -3.61
CA PRO A 145 9.08 7.51 -4.61
C PRO A 145 8.36 6.55 -5.57
N LEU A 146 7.33 5.84 -5.10
CA LEU A 146 6.47 5.00 -5.95
C LEU A 146 5.68 5.84 -6.98
N VAL A 147 5.10 6.96 -6.57
CA VAL A 147 4.37 7.87 -7.48
C VAL A 147 5.32 8.43 -8.54
N ILE A 148 6.53 8.82 -8.14
CA ILE A 148 7.55 9.32 -9.07
C ILE A 148 7.94 8.23 -10.08
N SER A 149 8.23 7.01 -9.62
CA SER A 149 8.64 5.92 -10.51
C SER A 149 7.49 5.47 -11.43
N ALA A 150 6.26 5.43 -10.91
CA ALA A 150 5.05 5.14 -11.68
C ALA A 150 4.76 6.22 -12.72
N PHE A 151 4.98 7.49 -12.40
CA PHE A 151 4.82 8.60 -13.36
C PHE A 151 5.81 8.48 -14.52
N ILE A 152 7.07 8.13 -14.24
CA ILE A 152 8.07 7.86 -15.29
C ILE A 152 7.61 6.71 -16.19
N ALA A 153 7.15 5.60 -15.62
CA ALA A 153 6.62 4.48 -16.40
C ALA A 153 5.41 4.92 -17.25
N ALA A 154 4.43 5.60 -16.64
CA ALA A 154 3.24 6.09 -17.32
C ALA A 154 3.56 7.02 -18.50
N SER A 155 4.61 7.85 -18.39
CA SER A 155 5.05 8.71 -19.49
C SER A 155 5.43 7.91 -20.74
N PHE A 156 6.16 6.78 -20.59
CA PHE A 156 6.49 5.90 -21.71
C PHE A 156 5.25 5.22 -22.31
N TYR A 157 4.27 4.85 -21.47
CA TYR A 157 3.00 4.31 -21.95
C TYR A 157 2.20 5.33 -22.76
N VAL A 158 2.17 6.59 -22.33
CA VAL A 158 1.53 7.68 -23.05
C VAL A 158 2.20 7.88 -24.41
N VAL A 159 3.54 7.94 -24.47
CA VAL A 159 4.28 8.04 -25.74
C VAL A 159 3.98 6.84 -26.65
N TYR A 160 4.01 5.61 -26.11
CA TYR A 160 3.63 4.40 -26.83
C TYR A 160 2.24 4.50 -27.47
N ARG A 161 1.27 5.07 -26.76
CA ARG A 161 -0.12 5.17 -27.20
C ARG A 161 -0.33 6.20 -28.32
N PHE A 162 0.44 7.28 -28.32
CA PHE A 162 0.35 8.35 -29.31
C PHE A 162 1.15 8.09 -30.60
N LEU A 163 2.07 7.11 -30.60
CA LEU A 163 2.81 6.74 -31.81
C LEU A 163 1.91 5.98 -32.81
N PRO A 164 1.75 6.49 -34.05
CA PRO A 164 0.90 5.85 -35.05
C PRO A 164 1.54 4.58 -35.60
N GLN A 165 0.72 3.58 -35.90
CA GLN A 165 1.18 2.29 -36.45
C GLN A 165 1.50 2.42 -37.94
N GLY A 166 2.61 1.85 -38.40
CA GLY A 166 2.95 1.78 -39.84
C GLY A 166 3.67 3.00 -40.42
N PHE A 167 4.09 3.96 -39.59
CA PHE A 167 4.85 5.14 -40.02
C PHE A 167 6.38 4.96 -39.92
N GLY A 168 6.86 3.72 -39.76
CA GLY A 168 8.29 3.41 -39.61
C GLY A 168 8.86 3.63 -38.20
N PHE A 169 8.05 4.09 -37.24
CA PHE A 169 8.44 4.29 -35.83
C PHE A 169 8.20 3.05 -34.93
N ASP A 170 8.07 1.86 -35.52
CA ASP A 170 7.75 0.64 -34.77
C ASP A 170 8.83 0.29 -33.74
N ASN A 171 10.11 0.53 -34.07
CA ASN A 171 11.23 0.35 -33.13
C ASN A 171 11.08 1.22 -31.88
N LEU A 172 10.76 2.51 -32.05
CA LEU A 172 10.55 3.42 -30.92
C LEU A 172 9.36 2.98 -30.07
N ARG A 173 8.28 2.53 -30.70
CA ARG A 173 7.11 1.99 -30.01
C ARG A 173 7.47 0.75 -29.17
N TYR A 174 8.27 -0.19 -29.71
CA TYR A 174 8.75 -1.33 -28.93
C TYR A 174 9.66 -0.92 -27.77
N ILE A 175 10.54 0.06 -27.97
CA ILE A 175 11.38 0.62 -26.90
C ILE A 175 10.51 1.24 -25.80
N CYS A 176 9.49 2.04 -26.14
CA CYS A 176 8.58 2.61 -25.15
C CYS A 176 7.84 1.52 -24.35
N ALA A 177 7.37 0.46 -25.01
CA ALA A 177 6.73 -0.66 -24.33
C ALA A 177 7.71 -1.39 -23.38
N ALA A 178 8.95 -1.60 -23.80
CA ALA A 178 10.00 -2.20 -22.97
C ALA A 178 10.34 -1.31 -21.76
N MET A 179 10.50 0.00 -21.97
CA MET A 179 10.79 0.98 -20.92
C MET A 179 9.64 1.13 -19.92
N PHE A 180 8.39 1.03 -20.37
CA PHE A 180 7.23 0.97 -19.48
C PHE A 180 7.32 -0.24 -18.54
N ASN A 181 7.55 -1.44 -19.09
CA ASN A 181 7.68 -2.66 -18.30
C ASN A 181 8.87 -2.60 -17.33
N LEU A 182 10.00 -2.06 -17.78
CA LEU A 182 11.17 -1.82 -16.93
C LEU A 182 10.87 -0.82 -15.81
N GLY A 183 10.19 0.29 -16.11
CA GLY A 183 9.80 1.30 -15.12
C GLY A 183 8.86 0.75 -14.04
N VAL A 184 7.92 -0.13 -14.42
CA VAL A 184 7.09 -0.89 -13.47
C VAL A 184 7.96 -1.79 -12.58
N ALA A 185 8.88 -2.57 -13.16
CA ALA A 185 9.77 -3.45 -12.39
C ALA A 185 10.64 -2.66 -11.40
N ILE A 186 11.21 -1.53 -11.83
CA ILE A 186 11.97 -0.62 -10.96
C ILE A 186 11.09 -0.09 -9.84
N SER A 187 9.84 0.28 -10.11
CA SER A 187 8.90 0.74 -9.08
C SER A 187 8.69 -0.30 -7.98
N CYS A 188 8.64 -1.59 -8.33
CA CYS A 188 8.54 -2.69 -7.36
C CYS A 188 9.76 -2.75 -6.44
N VAL A 189 10.97 -2.67 -7.03
CA VAL A 189 12.23 -2.66 -6.28
C VAL A 189 12.32 -1.44 -5.38
N VAL A 190 11.93 -0.26 -5.88
CA VAL A 190 11.91 0.99 -5.11
C VAL A 190 11.00 0.86 -3.89
N VAL A 191 9.81 0.27 -4.02
CA VAL A 191 8.91 0.02 -2.87
C VAL A 191 9.54 -0.94 -1.87
N ALA A 192 10.10 -2.06 -2.35
CA ALA A 192 10.75 -3.05 -1.49
C ALA A 192 11.92 -2.47 -0.68
N LEU A 193 12.67 -1.51 -1.26
CA LEU A 193 13.76 -0.82 -0.59
C LEU A 193 13.30 0.38 0.26
N ALA A 194 12.22 1.06 -0.14
CA ALA A 194 11.71 2.24 0.59
C ALA A 194 11.20 1.87 1.97
N ILE A 195 10.60 0.69 2.15
CA ILE A 195 10.12 0.21 3.46
C ILE A 195 11.28 0.13 4.48
N PRO A 196 12.36 -0.63 4.26
CA PRO A 196 13.44 -0.73 5.24
C PRO A 196 14.26 0.55 5.40
N ILE A 197 14.32 1.40 4.38
CA ILE A 197 15.01 2.69 4.48
C ILE A 197 14.24 3.65 5.40
N ASN A 198 12.92 3.75 5.23
CA ASN A 198 12.11 4.68 6.02
C ASN A 198 11.86 4.19 7.46
N GLU A 199 11.79 2.88 7.68
CA GLU A 199 11.48 2.28 8.99
C GLU A 199 12.63 1.54 9.65
N ARG A 200 13.85 2.08 9.55
CA ARG A 200 14.99 1.51 10.28
C ARG A 200 14.72 1.33 11.77
N LYS A 201 13.95 2.23 12.39
CA LYS A 201 13.60 2.18 13.80
C LYS A 201 12.62 1.05 14.14
N ILE A 202 11.55 0.86 13.36
CA ILE A 202 10.62 -0.26 13.59
C ILE A 202 11.32 -1.59 13.32
N ILE A 203 12.16 -1.68 12.29
CA ILE A 203 12.94 -2.90 12.02
C ILE A 203 13.89 -3.20 13.18
N GLN A 204 14.61 -2.19 13.68
CA GLN A 204 15.45 -2.34 14.87
C GLN A 204 14.63 -2.80 16.07
N TYR A 205 13.46 -2.22 16.31
CA TYR A 205 12.58 -2.61 17.40
C TYR A 205 12.08 -4.06 17.26
N LEU A 206 11.61 -4.46 16.07
CA LEU A 206 11.16 -5.82 15.79
C LEU A 206 12.30 -6.84 15.92
N LEU A 207 13.51 -6.49 15.46
CA LEU A 207 14.70 -7.32 15.61
C LEU A 207 15.09 -7.47 17.07
N VAL A 208 15.18 -6.38 17.84
CA VAL A 208 15.51 -6.42 19.28
C VAL A 208 14.47 -7.26 20.04
N LYS A 209 13.17 -7.05 19.80
CA LYS A 209 12.10 -7.81 20.44
C LYS A 209 12.12 -9.31 20.06
N SER A 210 12.54 -9.63 18.84
CA SER A 210 12.72 -11.01 18.41
C SER A 210 13.88 -11.70 19.14
N ILE A 211 14.94 -10.95 19.47
CA ILE A 211 16.11 -11.44 20.23
C ILE A 211 15.75 -11.62 21.71
N GLU A 212 15.02 -10.67 22.31
CA GLU A 212 14.59 -10.75 23.72
C GLU A 212 13.68 -11.95 24.00
N LYS A 213 12.78 -12.30 23.06
CA LYS A 213 11.92 -13.50 23.20
C LYS A 213 12.70 -14.83 23.26
N VAL A 214 13.98 -14.84 22.89
CA VAL A 214 14.83 -16.04 22.89
C VAL A 214 15.56 -16.23 24.22
N SER A 215 15.50 -15.29 25.17
CA SER A 215 16.18 -15.40 26.47
C SER A 215 15.18 -15.65 27.63
N PRO A 216 14.96 -16.91 28.09
CA PRO A 216 13.84 -17.24 28.97
C PRO A 216 14.13 -17.17 30.49
N SER A 217 15.24 -16.58 30.97
CA SER A 217 15.78 -16.94 32.29
C SER A 217 15.69 -15.95 33.46
N SER A 218 14.92 -14.84 33.42
CA SER A 218 14.86 -13.86 34.55
C SER A 218 13.49 -13.28 34.92
N GLN A 219 12.41 -14.03 34.73
CA GLN A 219 11.06 -13.48 34.51
C GLN A 219 10.26 -12.88 35.70
N PHE A 220 10.75 -12.82 36.94
CA PHE A 220 9.87 -12.48 38.09
C PHE A 220 10.02 -11.07 38.69
N ASN A 221 11.15 -10.38 38.50
CA ASN A 221 11.34 -9.00 39.00
C ASN A 221 11.20 -7.92 37.90
N GLU A 222 10.94 -8.32 36.66
CA GLU A 222 11.09 -7.46 35.48
C GLU A 222 9.81 -6.70 35.10
N HIS A 223 8.63 -7.20 35.49
CA HIS A 223 7.35 -6.62 35.10
C HIS A 223 7.14 -5.18 35.62
N THR A 224 7.61 -4.88 36.83
CA THR A 224 7.56 -3.52 37.40
C THR A 224 8.61 -2.60 36.77
N SER A 225 9.79 -3.13 36.45
CA SER A 225 10.87 -2.43 35.73
C SER A 225 10.42 -2.01 34.32
N VAL A 226 9.84 -2.92 33.54
CA VAL A 226 9.36 -2.65 32.18
C VAL A 226 8.25 -1.60 32.17
N THR A 227 7.34 -1.69 33.14
CA THR A 227 6.25 -0.71 33.28
C THR A 227 6.81 0.68 33.59
N ASN A 228 7.76 0.79 34.52
CA ASN A 228 8.40 2.06 34.88
C ASN A 228 9.32 2.61 33.78
N ALA A 229 10.03 1.74 33.05
CA ALA A 229 10.84 2.09 31.89
C ALA A 229 9.95 2.62 30.75
N TYR A 230 8.83 1.96 30.48
CA TYR A 230 7.83 2.41 29.52
C TYR A 230 7.30 3.80 29.89
N PHE A 231 6.87 4.01 31.14
CA PHE A 231 6.39 5.32 31.58
C PHE A 231 7.48 6.41 31.61
N SER A 232 8.73 6.08 31.88
CA SER A 232 9.83 7.06 31.84
C SER A 232 10.23 7.45 30.41
N MET A 233 10.21 6.49 29.48
CA MET A 233 10.43 6.75 28.06
C MET A 233 9.31 7.62 27.47
N LEU A 234 8.07 7.34 27.87
CA LEU A 234 6.92 8.19 27.55
C LEU A 234 7.08 9.61 28.12
N LYS A 235 7.51 9.76 29.37
CA LYS A 235 7.73 11.09 29.96
C LYS A 235 8.74 11.91 29.18
N LYS A 236 9.76 11.28 28.60
CA LYS A 236 10.84 11.93 27.84
C LYS A 236 10.42 12.38 26.43
N GLU A 237 9.52 11.66 25.76
CA GLU A 237 8.99 12.06 24.44
C GLU A 237 7.95 13.20 24.52
N TRP A 238 7.44 13.47 25.72
CA TRP A 238 6.39 14.46 25.95
C TRP A 238 6.94 15.83 26.40
N GLN A 239 8.24 15.94 26.63
CA GLN A 239 8.97 17.20 26.82
C GLN A 239 9.57 17.65 25.50
#